data_AF-A0A4R5EGZ2-F1
#
_entry.id   AF-A0A4R5EGZ2-F1
#
_cell.length_a   1.000
_cell.length_b   1.000
_cell.length_c   1.000
_cell.angle_alpha   90.00
_cell.angle_beta   90.00
_cell.angle_gamma   90.00
#
_symmetry.space_group_name_H-M   'P 1'
#
loop_
_entity.id
_entity.type
_entity.pdbx_description
1 polymer ?
#
loop_
_entity_poly.entity_id
_entity_poly.type
_entity_poly.pdbx_seq_one_letter_code
_entity_poly.pdbx_strand_id
1 'polypeptide(L)'
;MIRTATTAFAFAALMAGAAFAETYEVQMLNKGSDNARMVFEPAFVQAAPGDTIKFVATDKGHNAETVKGMIPEGAEKFGGKINHDFEVTLDVEGVYAVMCKPHYAMGMVMTIAVGDVDTPAGFLEGRVPKKAKERFQAQLDNL
;
A
#
# COMPACT_ATOMS: atom_id res chain seq x y z
N MET A 1 -28.89 -62.24 -0.95
CA MET A 1 -29.20 -61.41 0.23
C MET A 1 -27.93 -60.64 0.58
N ILE A 2 -27.97 -59.31 0.41
CA ILE A 2 -27.27 -58.22 1.15
C ILE A 2 -25.92 -58.63 1.81
N ARG A 3 -24.76 -58.05 1.49
CA ARG A 3 -24.39 -56.67 1.82
C ARG A 3 -23.15 -56.18 1.08
N THR A 4 -23.33 -55.07 0.37
CA THR A 4 -22.31 -54.08 0.03
C THR A 4 -21.60 -53.59 1.30
N ALA A 5 -20.28 -53.52 1.27
CA ALA A 5 -19.49 -52.75 2.22
C ALA A 5 -18.54 -51.84 1.43
N THR A 6 -18.98 -50.60 1.34
CA THR A 6 -18.28 -49.38 0.95
C THR A 6 -16.91 -49.25 1.62
N THR A 7 -15.88 -48.99 0.82
CA THR A 7 -14.65 -48.34 1.29
C THR A 7 -14.31 -47.22 0.32
N ALA A 8 -14.99 -46.08 0.47
CA ALA A 8 -14.59 -44.82 -0.16
C ALA A 8 -13.53 -44.18 0.74
N PHE A 9 -12.26 -44.32 0.37
CA PHE A 9 -11.15 -43.70 1.08
C PHE A 9 -10.93 -42.28 0.53
N ALA A 10 -11.31 -41.30 1.35
CA ALA A 10 -10.98 -39.89 1.40
C ALA A 10 -10.20 -39.25 0.24
N PHE A 11 -10.90 -38.41 -0.54
CA PHE A 11 -10.31 -37.32 -1.33
C PHE A 11 -10.49 -36.02 -0.54
N ALA A 12 -9.62 -35.79 0.45
CA ALA A 12 -9.62 -34.55 1.23
C ALA A 12 -8.17 -34.07 1.37
N ALA A 13 -7.61 -33.53 0.29
CA ALA A 13 -6.32 -32.86 0.34
C ALA A 13 -6.33 -31.64 -0.58
N LEU A 14 -6.18 -30.48 0.06
CA LEU A 14 -5.56 -29.25 -0.45
C LEU A 14 -6.36 -28.47 -1.51
N MET A 15 -7.41 -27.80 -1.05
CA MET A 15 -7.71 -26.44 -1.54
C MET A 15 -6.90 -25.45 -0.71
N ALA A 16 -5.57 -25.50 -0.82
CA ALA A 16 -4.76 -24.34 -0.45
C ALA A 16 -5.06 -23.31 -1.55
N GLY A 17 -5.89 -22.31 -1.23
CA GLY A 17 -6.20 -21.23 -2.17
C GLY A 17 -4.89 -20.61 -2.63
N ALA A 18 -4.68 -20.54 -3.94
CA ALA A 18 -3.60 -19.75 -4.50
C ALA A 18 -3.87 -18.28 -4.09
N ALA A 19 -3.02 -17.72 -3.25
CA ALA A 19 -2.97 -16.28 -3.05
C ALA A 19 -2.44 -15.69 -4.37
N PHE A 20 -3.33 -15.07 -5.14
CA PHE A 20 -2.93 -14.32 -6.33
C PHE A 20 -2.48 -12.94 -5.87
N ALA A 21 -1.30 -12.52 -6.32
CA ALA A 21 -0.86 -11.14 -6.14
C ALA A 21 -1.88 -10.18 -6.77
N GLU A 22 -2.40 -9.26 -5.97
CA GLU A 22 -3.33 -8.22 -6.40
C GLU A 22 -2.57 -6.98 -6.85
N THR A 23 -3.16 -6.22 -7.78
CA THR A 23 -2.67 -4.89 -8.16
C THR A 23 -3.65 -3.83 -7.69
N TYR A 24 -3.20 -2.96 -6.79
CA TYR A 24 -3.97 -1.80 -6.32
C TYR A 24 -3.60 -0.57 -7.14
N GLU A 25 -4.58 0.05 -7.80
CA GLU A 25 -4.37 1.32 -8.48
C GLU A 25 -4.51 2.50 -7.51
N VAL A 26 -3.52 3.40 -7.54
CA VAL A 26 -3.49 4.62 -6.74
C VAL A 26 -3.35 5.83 -7.67
N GLN A 27 -4.38 6.67 -7.69
CA GLN A 27 -4.41 7.86 -8.51
C GLN A 27 -3.65 9.01 -7.86
N MET A 28 -2.91 9.77 -8.67
CA MET A 28 -2.23 11.00 -8.25
C MET A 28 -3.02 12.22 -8.73
N LEU A 29 -3.60 12.97 -7.79
CA LEU A 29 -4.63 13.98 -8.07
C LEU A 29 -4.29 15.36 -7.51
N ASN A 30 -4.66 16.40 -8.27
CA ASN A 30 -4.69 17.77 -7.79
C ASN A 30 -5.76 17.98 -6.73
N LYS A 31 -6.90 17.27 -6.86
CA LYS A 31 -8.05 17.34 -5.98
C LYS A 31 -8.75 15.98 -5.92
N GLY A 32 -8.88 15.42 -4.72
CA GLY A 32 -9.57 14.15 -4.48
C GLY A 32 -11.09 14.30 -4.47
N SER A 33 -11.77 13.15 -4.39
CA SER A 33 -13.23 13.05 -4.30
C SER A 33 -13.83 13.79 -3.09
N ASP A 34 -13.07 13.93 -2.01
CA ASP A 34 -13.41 14.67 -0.78
C ASP A 34 -13.11 16.18 -0.86
N ASN A 35 -12.67 16.68 -2.02
CA ASN A 35 -12.16 18.04 -2.25
C ASN A 35 -10.80 18.36 -1.62
N ALA A 36 -10.11 17.40 -1.00
CA ALA A 36 -8.76 17.60 -0.50
C ALA A 36 -7.78 17.81 -1.66
N ARG A 37 -6.88 18.79 -1.52
CA ARG A 37 -5.90 19.12 -2.55
C ARG A 37 -4.63 18.29 -2.41
N MET A 38 -4.01 17.96 -3.55
CA MET A 38 -2.75 17.23 -3.70
C MET A 38 -2.79 15.92 -2.90
N VAL A 39 -3.42 14.90 -3.47
CA VAL A 39 -3.71 13.64 -2.78
C VAL A 39 -3.40 12.44 -3.65
N PHE A 40 -3.08 11.34 -2.97
CA PHE A 40 -3.20 10.01 -3.54
C PHE A 40 -4.60 9.48 -3.24
N GLU A 41 -5.22 8.77 -4.18
CA GLU A 41 -6.54 8.16 -3.99
C GLU A 41 -6.52 6.70 -4.49
N PRO A 42 -6.68 5.69 -3.60
CA PRO A 42 -6.84 5.83 -2.16
C PRO A 42 -5.55 6.33 -1.46
N ALA A 43 -5.71 6.93 -0.27
CA ALA A 43 -4.59 7.43 0.54
C ALA A 43 -4.06 6.39 1.55
N PHE A 44 -4.73 5.24 1.65
CA PHE A 44 -4.31 4.08 2.43
C PHE A 44 -4.59 2.82 1.60
N VAL A 45 -3.66 1.87 1.60
CA VAL A 45 -3.83 0.54 0.99
C VAL A 45 -3.39 -0.51 1.99
N GLN A 46 -4.27 -1.48 2.26
CA GLN A 46 -3.94 -2.73 2.91
C GLN A 46 -3.60 -3.75 1.82
N ALA A 47 -2.37 -4.23 1.80
CA ALA A 47 -1.84 -5.17 0.82
C ALA A 47 -1.29 -6.43 1.52
N ALA A 48 -1.10 -7.49 0.76
CA ALA A 48 -0.36 -8.68 1.17
C ALA A 48 1.06 -8.68 0.55
N PRO A 49 2.02 -9.40 1.14
CA PRO A 49 3.32 -9.62 0.50
C PRO A 49 3.17 -10.20 -0.91
N GLY A 50 3.85 -9.58 -1.87
CA GLY A 50 3.81 -9.91 -3.30
C GLY A 50 2.77 -9.12 -4.10
N ASP A 51 1.89 -8.35 -3.44
CA ASP A 51 0.97 -7.44 -4.13
C ASP A 51 1.72 -6.26 -4.77
N THR A 52 1.06 -5.63 -5.74
CA THR A 52 1.62 -4.52 -6.50
C THR A 52 0.80 -3.25 -6.32
N ILE A 53 1.48 -2.11 -6.14
CA ILE A 53 0.86 -0.79 -6.20
C ILE A 53 1.17 -0.17 -7.56
N LYS A 54 0.13 0.17 -8.31
CA LYS A 54 0.23 0.92 -9.55
C LYS A 54 -0.13 2.38 -9.30
N PHE A 55 0.87 3.25 -9.34
CA PHE A 55 0.65 4.68 -9.27
C PHE A 55 0.25 5.20 -10.65
N VAL A 56 -0.93 5.82 -10.75
CA VAL A 56 -1.49 6.36 -11.99
C VAL A 56 -1.37 7.88 -12.00
N ALA A 57 -0.72 8.42 -13.01
CA ALA A 57 -0.53 9.85 -13.24
C ALA A 57 -1.80 10.50 -13.82
N THR A 58 -2.90 10.42 -13.07
CA THR A 58 -4.20 10.97 -13.46
C THR A 58 -4.13 12.47 -13.72
N ASP A 59 -3.50 13.21 -12.81
CA ASP A 59 -3.18 14.62 -13.00
C ASP A 59 -1.68 14.85 -13.19
N LYS A 60 -1.33 15.93 -13.92
CA LYS A 60 0.06 16.35 -14.09
C LYS A 60 0.60 17.04 -12.85
N GLY A 61 1.90 16.89 -12.60
CA GLY A 61 2.65 17.53 -11.52
C GLY A 61 3.03 16.58 -10.38
N HIS A 62 2.67 15.30 -10.49
CA HIS A 62 2.79 14.36 -9.39
C HIS A 62 3.80 13.23 -9.68
N ASN A 63 4.36 12.71 -8.60
CA ASN A 63 5.12 11.47 -8.54
C ASN A 63 4.77 10.75 -7.22
N ALA A 64 5.23 9.52 -7.06
CA ALA A 64 5.24 8.83 -5.78
C ALA A 64 6.66 8.32 -5.50
N GLU A 65 7.15 8.56 -4.29
CA GLU A 65 8.41 7.99 -3.80
C GLU A 65 8.33 7.69 -2.30
N THR A 66 9.09 6.70 -1.87
CA THR A 66 9.21 6.35 -0.45
C THR A 66 9.77 7.51 0.37
N VAL A 67 9.23 7.72 1.57
CA VAL A 67 9.78 8.68 2.52
C VAL A 67 11.02 8.07 3.19
N LYS A 68 12.13 8.81 3.16
CA LYS A 68 13.42 8.32 3.69
C LYS A 68 13.30 7.89 5.15
N GLY A 69 13.55 6.60 5.41
CA GLY A 69 13.57 6.04 6.76
C GLY A 69 12.19 5.71 7.33
N MET A 70 11.14 5.73 6.50
CA MET A 70 9.77 5.41 6.89
C MET A 70 9.22 4.28 6.01
N ILE A 71 10.03 3.23 5.83
CA ILE A 71 9.68 1.97 5.18
C ILE A 71 10.25 0.82 6.03
N PRO A 72 9.76 -0.42 5.87
CA PRO A 72 10.26 -1.56 6.63
C PRO A 72 11.75 -1.80 6.44
N GLU A 73 12.40 -2.38 7.44
CA GLU A 73 13.79 -2.81 7.32
C GLU A 73 13.92 -3.90 6.25
N GLY A 74 14.92 -3.78 5.38
CA GLY A 74 15.12 -4.70 4.25
C GLY A 74 14.26 -4.40 3.01
N ALA A 75 13.28 -3.49 3.10
CA ALA A 75 12.51 -3.05 1.94
C ALA A 75 13.34 -2.14 1.01
N GLU A 76 13.16 -2.31 -0.30
CA GLU A 76 13.75 -1.42 -1.29
C GLU A 76 13.00 -0.09 -1.39
N LYS A 77 13.75 1.00 -1.61
CA LYS A 77 13.16 2.30 -1.88
C LYS A 77 12.71 2.37 -3.33
N PHE A 78 11.51 2.89 -3.55
CA PHE A 78 11.02 3.22 -4.88
C PHE A 78 10.74 4.72 -5.05
N GLY A 79 10.73 5.14 -6.31
CA GLY A 79 10.43 6.51 -6.72
C GLY A 79 10.15 6.63 -8.22
N GLY A 80 8.93 7.02 -8.56
CA GLY A 80 8.50 7.27 -9.94
C GLY A 80 8.92 8.63 -10.46
N LYS A 81 9.00 8.75 -11.79
CA LYS A 81 9.19 10.04 -12.47
C LYS A 81 7.90 10.86 -12.43
N ILE A 82 8.03 12.19 -12.44
CA ILE A 82 6.86 13.08 -12.51
C ILE A 82 6.07 12.83 -13.80
N ASN A 83 4.74 12.73 -13.71
CA ASN A 83 3.80 12.48 -14.82
C ASN A 83 3.93 11.09 -15.48
N HIS A 84 4.47 10.10 -14.77
CA HIS A 84 4.56 8.74 -15.27
C HIS A 84 3.83 7.78 -14.34
N ASP A 85 3.11 6.85 -14.95
CA ASP A 85 2.66 5.66 -14.28
C ASP A 85 3.87 4.78 -13.94
N PHE A 86 3.81 4.10 -12.81
CA PHE A 86 4.76 3.06 -12.47
C PHE A 86 4.17 2.10 -11.46
N GLU A 87 4.76 0.91 -11.39
CA GLU A 87 4.35 -0.16 -10.51
C GLU A 87 5.47 -0.52 -9.54
N VAL A 88 5.10 -0.92 -8.33
CA VAL A 88 6.02 -1.48 -7.35
C VAL A 88 5.39 -2.70 -6.68
N THR A 89 6.10 -3.82 -6.71
CA THR A 89 5.75 -5.02 -5.95
C THR A 89 6.28 -4.90 -4.53
N LEU A 90 5.47 -5.31 -3.56
CA LEU A 90 5.74 -5.15 -2.13
C LEU A 90 5.95 -6.50 -1.46
N ASP A 91 7.20 -6.91 -1.33
CA ASP A 91 7.54 -8.23 -0.77
C ASP A 91 7.76 -8.24 0.75
N VAL A 92 8.08 -7.08 1.33
CA VAL A 92 8.45 -6.97 2.75
C VAL A 92 7.27 -6.47 3.57
N GLU A 93 6.88 -7.22 4.60
CA GLU A 93 5.82 -6.81 5.52
C GLU A 93 6.19 -5.54 6.29
N GLY A 94 5.17 -4.74 6.59
CA GLY A 94 5.29 -3.53 7.39
C GLY A 94 4.63 -2.32 6.75
N VAL A 95 4.90 -1.15 7.34
CA VAL A 95 4.26 0.12 6.96
C VAL A 95 5.20 0.96 6.11
N TYR A 96 4.72 1.35 4.92
CA TYR A 96 5.42 2.21 3.98
C TYR A 96 4.78 3.59 3.94
N ALA A 97 5.58 4.61 4.19
CA ALA A 97 5.18 5.99 3.91
C ALA A 97 5.62 6.39 2.50
N VAL A 98 4.66 6.86 1.71
CA VAL A 98 4.89 7.35 0.35
C VAL A 98 4.53 8.83 0.29
N MET A 99 5.31 9.60 -0.46
CA MET A 99 5.08 11.02 -0.70
C MET A 99 5.14 11.36 -2.19
N CYS A 100 4.44 12.43 -2.56
CA CYS A 100 4.74 13.16 -3.79
C CYS A 100 5.74 14.26 -3.45
N LYS A 101 6.94 14.20 -4.05
CA LYS A 101 8.05 15.07 -3.68
C LYS A 101 7.75 16.57 -3.86
N PRO A 102 7.21 17.04 -5.00
CA PRO A 102 6.82 18.45 -5.15
C PRO A 102 5.77 18.93 -4.15
N HIS A 103 4.92 18.02 -3.64
CA HIS A 103 3.74 18.36 -2.85
C HIS A 103 3.76 17.80 -1.42
N TYR A 104 4.91 17.29 -0.96
CA TYR A 104 5.04 16.67 0.35
C TYR A 104 4.71 17.64 1.49
N ALA A 105 5.23 18.87 1.42
CA ALA A 105 4.90 19.93 2.38
C ALA A 105 3.41 20.32 2.38
N MET A 106 2.71 20.09 1.27
CA MET A 106 1.27 20.31 1.14
C MET A 106 0.44 19.12 1.63
N GLY A 107 1.10 18.04 2.06
CA GLY A 107 0.50 16.84 2.61
C GLY A 107 0.20 15.74 1.60
N MET A 108 0.74 15.77 0.38
CA MET A 108 0.48 14.71 -0.59
C MET A 108 1.26 13.44 -0.21
N VAL A 109 0.62 12.60 0.60
CA VAL A 109 1.18 11.39 1.20
C VAL A 109 0.14 10.28 1.24
N MET A 110 0.61 9.04 1.23
CA MET A 110 -0.20 7.86 1.49
C MET A 110 0.57 6.85 2.34
N THR A 111 -0.17 5.96 2.98
CA THR A 111 0.36 4.85 3.76
C THR A 111 0.00 3.54 3.06
N ILE A 112 0.95 2.62 2.97
CA ILE A 112 0.69 1.25 2.52
C ILE A 112 1.07 0.32 3.66
N ALA A 113 0.13 -0.53 4.06
CA ALA A 113 0.34 -1.58 5.05
C ALA A 113 0.46 -2.91 4.32
N VAL A 114 1.54 -3.65 4.55
CA VAL A 114 1.78 -4.95 3.91
C VAL A 114 1.77 -6.02 4.99
N GLY A 115 0.78 -6.92 4.92
CA GLY A 115 0.53 -7.94 5.94
C GLY A 115 -0.24 -7.42 7.16
N ASP A 116 -0.32 -8.26 8.19
CA ASP A 116 -0.95 -7.93 9.48
C ASP A 116 0.08 -7.24 10.38
N VAL A 117 0.04 -5.90 10.44
CA VAL A 117 1.12 -5.08 11.02
C VAL A 117 0.59 -3.91 11.84
N ASP A 118 1.27 -3.62 12.95
CA ASP A 118 1.04 -2.42 13.73
C ASP A 118 1.82 -1.21 13.19
N THR A 119 1.41 0.01 13.59
CA THR A 119 2.22 1.21 13.36
C THR A 119 3.58 1.11 14.07
N PRO A 120 4.71 1.23 13.36
CA PRO A 120 6.02 1.21 14.00
C PRO A 120 6.19 2.33 15.04
N ALA A 121 6.82 2.03 16.17
CA ALA A 121 7.13 3.03 17.18
C ALA A 121 7.96 4.17 16.56
N GLY A 122 7.55 5.42 16.80
CA GLY A 122 8.26 6.60 16.29
C GLY A 122 8.12 6.81 14.77
N PHE A 123 7.22 6.12 14.07
CA PHE A 123 7.06 6.22 12.61
C PHE A 123 6.94 7.67 12.11
N LEU A 124 6.31 8.56 12.89
CA LEU A 124 6.11 9.98 12.56
C LEU A 124 7.08 10.95 13.29
N GLU A 125 8.16 10.46 13.88
CA GLU A 125 9.17 11.27 14.59
C GLU A 125 10.24 11.86 13.66
N GLY A 126 10.32 11.37 12.42
CA GLY A 126 11.20 11.93 11.39
C GLY A 126 10.85 13.35 10.99
N ARG A 127 11.60 13.89 10.01
CA ARG A 127 11.34 15.23 9.44
C ARG A 127 10.11 15.18 8.51
N VAL A 128 8.93 15.19 9.12
CA VAL A 128 7.64 15.17 8.43
C VAL A 128 6.99 16.57 8.51
N PRO A 129 6.63 17.21 7.38
CA PRO A 129 5.88 18.45 7.38
C PRO A 129 4.55 18.30 8.13
N LYS A 130 4.11 19.37 8.81
CA LYS A 130 2.91 19.35 9.67
C LYS A 130 1.70 18.72 8.98
N LYS A 131 1.37 19.17 7.76
CA LYS A 131 0.19 18.68 7.02
C LYS A 131 0.35 17.23 6.52
N ALA A 132 1.57 16.82 6.19
CA ALA A 132 1.86 15.42 5.88
C ALA A 132 1.69 14.54 7.13
N LYS A 133 2.17 15.00 8.29
CA LYS A 133 2.02 14.29 9.56
C LYS A 133 0.56 14.10 9.95
N GLU A 134 -0.26 15.15 9.81
CA GLU A 134 -1.71 15.07 10.05
C GLU A 134 -2.39 14.02 9.16
N ARG A 135 -2.04 13.98 7.86
CA ARG A 135 -2.61 12.99 6.92
C ARG A 135 -2.10 11.58 7.16
N PHE A 136 -0.82 11.40 7.46
CA PHE A 136 -0.30 10.09 7.86
C PHE A 136 -1.00 9.57 9.10
N GLN A 137 -1.23 10.41 10.12
CA GLN A 137 -1.96 9.99 11.31
C GLN A 137 -3.35 9.47 10.96
N ALA A 138 -4.11 10.23 10.17
CA ALA A 138 -5.45 9.81 9.75
C ALA A 138 -5.45 8.54 8.88
N GLN A 139 -4.37 8.27 8.15
CA GLN A 139 -4.22 7.05 7.35
C GLN A 139 -3.89 5.84 8.23
N LEU A 140 -3.01 6.00 9.22
CA LEU A 140 -2.62 4.96 10.17
C LEU A 140 -3.77 4.52 11.07
N ASP A 141 -4.79 5.36 11.25
CA ASP A 141 -6.02 5.00 11.96
C ASP A 141 -6.86 3.93 11.21
N ASN A 142 -6.45 3.52 9.99
CA ASN A 142 -7.06 2.43 9.21
C ASN A 142 -6.29 1.10 9.28
N LEU A 143 -5.18 1.04 10.04
CA LEU A 143 -4.49 -0.21 10.36
C LEU A 143 -5.34 -1.10 11.27
#